data_AF-A0A932IM84-F1
#
_entry.id   AF-A0A932IM84-F1
#
_cell.length_a   1.000
_cell.length_b   1.000
_cell.length_c   1.000
_cell.angle_alpha   90.00
_cell.angle_beta   90.00
_cell.angle_gamma   90.00
#
_symmetry.space_group_name_H-M   'P 1'
#
loop_
_entity.id
_entity.type
_entity.pdbx_description
1 polymer ?
#
loop_
_entity_poly.entity_id
_entity_poly.type
_entity_poly.pdbx_seq_one_letter_code
_entity_poly.pdbx_strand_id
1 'polypeptide(L)'
;LGRHCWYTLTDGPDLSVFPPEAGFGLLAYDPDPLDATPAAEKEAYRALATLISIAGDSRYAADRRDELGLDADQYAFALAGPRGRITVLWAHGKDAHTSLWLGAGPGAALCDLFGACRWVQASALVALDEAPQYLVEPR
;
A
#
# COMPACT_ATOMS: atom_id res chain seq x y z
N LEU A 1 17.52 -13.37 1.41
CA LEU A 1 16.45 -12.48 0.88
C LEU A 1 16.11 -12.97 -0.52
N GLY A 2 14.87 -13.39 -0.74
CA GLY A 2 14.38 -13.72 -2.08
C GLY A 2 14.15 -12.46 -2.90
N ARG A 3 14.29 -12.56 -4.23
CA ARG A 3 13.77 -11.54 -5.15
C ARG A 3 12.33 -11.92 -5.47
N HIS A 4 11.43 -10.96 -5.35
CA HIS A 4 10.02 -11.13 -5.68
C HIS A 4 9.70 -10.32 -6.92
N CYS A 5 8.98 -10.93 -7.86
CA CYS A 5 8.57 -10.29 -9.11
C CYS A 5 7.05 -10.30 -9.19
N TRP A 6 6.46 -9.15 -9.48
CA TRP A 6 5.05 -9.05 -9.80
C TRP A 6 4.76 -9.74 -11.14
N TYR A 7 3.64 -10.44 -11.24
CA TYR A 7 3.14 -11.02 -12.48
C TYR A 7 1.78 -10.35 -12.78
N THR A 8 1.64 -9.52 -13.82
CA THR A 8 2.59 -9.08 -14.87
C THR A 8 2.70 -7.55 -14.95
N LEU A 9 3.58 -7.02 -15.81
CA LEU A 9 3.66 -5.56 -16.00
C LEU A 9 2.45 -5.02 -16.77
N THR A 10 2.08 -5.65 -17.89
CA THR A 10 0.98 -5.22 -18.76
C THR A 10 -0.10 -6.29 -18.84
N ASP A 11 -1.34 -5.85 -18.97
CA ASP A 11 -2.48 -6.68 -19.34
C ASP A 11 -2.31 -7.25 -20.76
N GLY A 12 -3.05 -8.32 -21.04
CA GLY A 12 -3.20 -8.92 -22.37
C GLY A 12 -4.46 -8.44 -23.08
N PRO A 13 -4.64 -8.82 -24.36
CA PRO A 13 -5.73 -8.30 -25.20
C PRO A 13 -7.13 -8.83 -24.85
N ASP A 14 -7.25 -9.96 -24.14
CA ASP A 14 -8.53 -10.65 -23.94
C ASP A 14 -8.81 -10.97 -22.47
N LEU A 15 -9.63 -10.12 -21.84
CA LEU A 15 -10.07 -10.27 -20.45
C LEU A 15 -11.23 -11.26 -20.27
N SER A 16 -11.77 -11.82 -21.36
CA SER A 16 -12.99 -12.65 -21.32
C SER A 16 -12.72 -14.13 -21.05
N VAL A 17 -11.47 -14.58 -21.20
CA VAL A 17 -11.06 -15.97 -20.95
C VAL A 17 -10.83 -16.19 -19.45
N PHE A 18 -11.33 -17.31 -18.91
CA PHE A 18 -11.10 -17.70 -17.51
C PHE A 18 -10.00 -18.78 -17.40
N PRO A 19 -9.00 -18.63 -16.51
CA PRO A 19 -8.78 -17.47 -15.63
C PRO A 19 -8.36 -16.23 -16.43
N PRO A 20 -8.69 -15.01 -15.96
CA PRO A 20 -8.42 -13.77 -16.68
C PRO A 20 -6.94 -13.38 -16.57
N GLU A 21 -6.04 -14.23 -17.06
CA GLU A 21 -4.59 -14.01 -17.01
C GLU A 21 -4.19 -12.69 -17.67
N ALA A 22 -4.95 -12.26 -18.68
CA ALA A 22 -4.80 -10.99 -19.34
C ALA A 22 -5.12 -9.77 -18.46
N GLY A 23 -5.68 -9.94 -17.26
CA GLY A 23 -6.08 -8.86 -16.36
C GLY A 23 -5.15 -8.60 -15.17
N PHE A 24 -4.01 -9.28 -15.07
CA PHE A 24 -3.07 -9.19 -13.92
C PHE A 24 -2.01 -8.09 -14.02
N GLY A 25 -1.97 -7.37 -15.13
CA GLY A 25 -1.04 -6.28 -15.37
C GLY A 25 -1.17 -5.13 -14.37
N LEU A 26 -0.07 -4.43 -14.14
CA LEU A 26 -0.06 -3.10 -13.51
C LEU A 26 -0.52 -2.01 -14.49
N LEU A 27 -0.29 -2.22 -15.78
CA LEU A 27 -0.69 -1.35 -16.88
C LEU A 27 -1.77 -2.04 -17.71
N ALA A 28 -2.71 -1.25 -18.24
CA ALA A 28 -3.73 -1.74 -19.17
C ALA A 28 -3.09 -2.22 -20.49
N TYR A 29 -3.85 -3.02 -21.25
CA TYR A 29 -3.42 -3.46 -22.58
C TYR A 29 -3.38 -2.26 -23.53
N ASP A 30 -2.27 -2.13 -24.23
CA ASP A 30 -2.08 -1.13 -25.28
C ASP A 30 -2.19 -1.82 -26.65
N PRO A 31 -3.25 -1.53 -27.43
CA PRO A 31 -3.48 -2.16 -28.73
C PRO A 31 -2.50 -1.67 -29.81
N ASP A 32 -1.83 -0.52 -29.62
CA ASP A 32 -0.86 0.03 -30.58
C ASP A 32 0.38 0.61 -29.87
N PRO A 33 1.30 -0.24 -29.39
CA PRO A 33 2.49 0.21 -28.65
C PRO A 33 3.49 1.00 -29.51
N LEU A 34 3.22 1.20 -30.80
CA LEU A 34 4.08 1.94 -31.72
C LEU A 34 3.65 3.40 -31.90
N ASP A 35 2.46 3.79 -31.43
CA ASP A 35 1.91 5.13 -31.60
C ASP A 35 2.46 6.16 -30.59
N ALA A 36 3.35 5.73 -29.68
CA ALA A 36 3.94 6.49 -28.59
C ALA A 36 2.95 6.93 -27.48
N THR A 37 1.71 6.47 -27.51
CA THR A 37 0.77 6.58 -26.40
C THR A 37 1.16 5.56 -25.32
N PRO A 38 1.46 5.99 -24.08
CA PRO A 38 1.77 5.04 -23.03
C PRO A 38 0.51 4.28 -22.58
N ALA A 39 0.68 2.99 -22.29
CA ALA A 39 -0.33 2.17 -21.65
C ALA A 39 -0.88 2.85 -20.37
N ALA A 40 -2.20 2.81 -20.20
CA ALA A 40 -2.85 3.44 -19.04
C ALA A 40 -2.48 2.72 -17.73
N GLU A 41 -2.19 3.49 -16.69
CA GLU A 41 -1.88 2.96 -15.35
C GLU A 41 -3.15 2.44 -14.65
N LYS A 42 -3.08 1.23 -14.08
CA LYS A 42 -4.16 0.68 -13.23
C LYS A 42 -3.99 1.13 -11.78
N GLU A 43 -5.02 0.90 -10.98
CA GLU A 43 -4.98 1.18 -9.53
C GLU A 43 -3.82 0.46 -8.83
N ALA A 44 -3.54 -0.78 -9.21
CA ALA A 44 -2.42 -1.55 -8.67
C ALA A 44 -1.05 -0.87 -8.94
N TYR A 45 -0.87 -0.25 -10.12
CA TYR A 45 0.34 0.52 -10.41
C TYR A 45 0.45 1.74 -9.49
N ARG A 46 -0.62 2.52 -9.36
CA ARG A 46 -0.65 3.73 -8.51
C ARG A 46 -0.42 3.39 -7.03
N ALA A 47 -0.97 2.28 -6.56
CA ALA A 47 -0.73 1.74 -5.22
C ALA A 47 0.74 1.36 -5.02
N LEU A 48 1.34 0.63 -5.97
CA LEU A 48 2.74 0.24 -5.93
C LEU A 48 3.68 1.46 -5.96
N ALA A 49 3.41 2.42 -6.83
CA ALA A 49 4.17 3.67 -6.94
C ALA A 49 4.13 4.45 -5.61
N THR A 50 2.96 4.53 -4.98
CA THR A 50 2.79 5.12 -3.65
C THR A 50 3.64 4.41 -2.61
N LEU A 51 3.55 3.07 -2.54
CA LEU A 51 4.32 2.28 -1.59
C LEU A 51 5.83 2.48 -1.78
N ILE A 52 6.33 2.45 -3.02
CA ILE A 52 7.75 2.68 -3.32
C ILE A 52 8.19 4.08 -2.89
N SER A 53 7.36 5.10 -3.18
CA SER A 53 7.64 6.50 -2.82
C SER A 53 7.74 6.69 -1.30
N ILE A 54 6.78 6.12 -0.56
CA ILE A 54 6.72 6.20 0.90
C ILE A 54 7.83 5.37 1.54
N ALA A 55 7.91 4.08 1.20
CA ALA A 55 8.83 3.13 1.83
C ALA A 55 10.29 3.42 1.50
N GLY A 56 10.60 3.77 0.25
CA GLY A 56 11.98 3.93 -0.23
C GLY A 56 12.87 2.75 0.19
N ASP A 57 13.99 3.06 0.84
CA ASP A 57 14.95 2.06 1.33
C ASP A 57 14.62 1.48 2.72
N SER A 58 13.39 1.64 3.19
CA SER A 58 12.97 1.06 4.47
C SER A 58 12.98 -0.47 4.43
N ARG A 59 13.14 -1.07 5.60
CA ARG A 59 13.11 -2.52 5.81
C ARG A 59 12.12 -2.85 6.91
N TYR A 60 11.59 -4.06 6.87
CA TYR A 60 10.78 -4.58 7.95
C TYR A 60 11.53 -4.47 9.29
N ALA A 61 10.87 -3.88 10.27
CA ALA A 61 11.40 -3.66 11.60
C ALA A 61 10.67 -4.49 12.66
N ALA A 62 9.32 -4.52 12.61
CA ALA A 62 8.53 -5.23 13.60
C ALA A 62 7.08 -5.51 13.14
N ASP A 63 6.50 -6.54 13.74
CA ASP A 63 5.06 -6.76 13.82
C ASP A 63 4.53 -6.00 15.03
N ARG A 64 3.49 -5.18 14.85
CA ARG A 64 2.92 -4.33 15.91
C ARG A 64 1.54 -4.78 16.36
N ARG A 65 1.03 -5.92 15.87
CA ARG A 65 -0.33 -6.39 16.19
C ARG A 65 -0.54 -6.57 17.69
N ASP A 66 0.36 -7.27 18.37
CA ASP A 66 0.25 -7.52 19.82
C ASP A 66 0.33 -6.21 20.63
N GLU A 67 1.23 -5.30 20.25
CA GLU A 67 1.43 -4.01 20.92
C GLU A 67 0.17 -3.13 20.81
N LEU A 68 -0.50 -3.18 19.65
CA LEU A 68 -1.68 -2.38 19.35
C LEU A 68 -2.99 -3.08 19.75
N GLY A 69 -2.92 -4.31 20.27
CA GLY A 69 -4.10 -5.09 20.65
C GLY A 69 -5.00 -5.42 19.46
N LEU A 70 -4.42 -5.72 18.31
CA LEU A 70 -5.15 -6.00 17.07
C LEU A 70 -5.76 -7.41 17.06
N ASP A 71 -6.95 -7.51 16.48
CA ASP A 71 -7.61 -8.80 16.22
C ASP A 71 -6.93 -9.57 15.07
N ALA A 72 -7.32 -10.84 14.88
CA ALA A 72 -6.64 -11.75 13.96
C ALA A 72 -6.61 -11.27 12.49
N ASP A 73 -7.66 -10.57 12.06
CA ASP A 73 -7.81 -10.05 10.68
C ASP A 73 -7.37 -8.58 10.55
N GLN A 74 -6.67 -8.04 11.56
CA GLN A 74 -6.10 -6.70 11.56
C GLN A 74 -4.56 -6.78 11.56
N TYR A 75 -3.94 -5.93 10.76
CA TYR A 75 -2.50 -5.98 10.50
C TYR A 75 -1.84 -4.63 10.74
N ALA A 76 -0.69 -4.65 11.38
CA ALA A 76 0.18 -3.50 11.55
C ALA A 76 1.65 -3.91 11.49
N PHE A 77 2.38 -3.42 10.50
CA PHE A 77 3.80 -3.68 10.33
C PHE A 77 4.60 -2.39 10.33
N ALA A 78 5.70 -2.38 11.09
CA ALA A 78 6.65 -1.28 11.08
C ALA A 78 7.74 -1.52 10.04
N LEU A 79 7.97 -0.52 9.20
CA LEU A 79 9.15 -0.39 8.36
C LEU A 79 10.02 0.74 8.90
N ALA A 80 11.34 0.58 8.85
CA ALA A 80 12.29 1.62 9.25
C ALA A 80 13.37 1.79 8.20
N GLY A 81 13.74 3.04 7.93
CA GLY A 81 14.75 3.39 6.94
C GLY A 81 15.36 4.77 7.16
N PRO A 82 16.20 5.24 6.23
CA PRO A 82 16.87 6.53 6.34
C PRO A 82 15.92 7.72 6.45
N ARG A 83 14.70 7.60 5.90
CA ARG A 83 13.67 8.65 5.89
C ARG A 83 12.82 8.71 7.16
N GLY A 84 12.93 7.71 8.04
CA GLY A 84 12.11 7.60 9.25
C GLY A 84 11.46 6.23 9.41
N ARG A 85 10.33 6.19 10.11
CA ARG A 85 9.52 5.00 10.37
C ARG A 85 8.20 5.08 9.62
N ILE A 86 7.70 3.94 9.16
CA ILE A 86 6.40 3.80 8.54
C ILE A 86 5.66 2.69 9.27
N THR A 87 4.44 2.94 9.71
CA THR A 87 3.53 1.88 10.14
C THR A 87 2.53 1.64 9.01
N VAL A 88 2.52 0.44 8.45
CA VAL A 88 1.56 -0.01 7.43
C VAL A 88 0.40 -0.70 8.15
N LEU A 89 -0.84 -0.28 7.90
CA LEU A 89 -2.03 -0.80 8.58
C LEU A 89 -3.13 -1.17 7.60
N TRP A 90 -3.81 -2.28 7.84
CA TRP A 90 -5.04 -2.68 7.12
C TRP A 90 -5.82 -3.71 7.95
N ALA A 91 -7.03 -4.00 7.53
CA ALA A 91 -7.84 -5.10 8.06
C ALA A 91 -8.48 -5.89 6.91
N HIS A 92 -9.03 -7.06 7.19
CA HIS A 92 -9.78 -7.84 6.21
C HIS A 92 -11.11 -8.34 6.78
N GLY A 93 -12.06 -8.61 5.89
CA GLY A 93 -13.31 -9.27 6.24
C GLY A 93 -14.17 -8.43 7.18
N LYS A 94 -14.73 -9.08 8.21
CA LYS A 94 -15.66 -8.44 9.16
C LYS A 94 -15.02 -7.35 10.02
N ASP A 95 -13.70 -7.37 10.14
CA ASP A 95 -12.93 -6.44 10.96
C ASP A 95 -12.41 -5.24 10.13
N ALA A 96 -12.70 -5.21 8.82
CA ALA A 96 -12.64 -4.00 8.04
C ALA A 96 -13.63 -2.96 8.60
N HIS A 97 -13.24 -1.69 8.60
CA HIS A 97 -13.96 -0.54 9.14
C HIS A 97 -13.95 -0.38 10.67
N THR A 98 -13.09 -1.10 11.39
CA THR A 98 -12.76 -0.75 12.77
C THR A 98 -11.88 0.49 12.82
N SER A 99 -11.86 1.19 13.95
CA SER A 99 -11.01 2.38 14.12
C SER A 99 -10.06 2.20 15.28
N LEU A 100 -8.80 2.58 15.07
CA LEU A 100 -7.72 2.49 16.05
C LEU A 100 -7.11 3.87 16.29
N TRP A 101 -6.81 4.16 17.56
CA TRP A 101 -5.97 5.31 17.91
C TRP A 101 -4.49 4.92 17.85
N LEU A 102 -3.74 5.59 16.98
CA LEU A 102 -2.29 5.46 16.91
C LEU A 102 -1.62 6.69 17.49
N GLY A 103 -0.64 6.49 18.37
CA GLY A 103 0.32 7.53 18.70
C GLY A 103 1.20 7.85 17.48
N ALA A 104 1.52 9.11 17.30
CA ALA A 104 2.31 9.58 16.17
C ALA A 104 3.40 10.57 16.64
N GLY A 105 4.59 10.44 16.05
CA GLY A 105 5.69 11.36 16.27
C GLY A 105 5.46 12.75 15.65
N PRO A 106 6.28 13.76 16.01
CA PRO A 106 6.25 15.07 15.39
C PRO A 106 6.43 15.00 13.87
N GLY A 107 5.62 15.75 13.13
CA GLY A 107 5.69 15.78 11.66
C GLY A 107 5.20 14.51 10.99
N ALA A 108 4.42 13.68 11.68
CA ALA A 108 3.85 12.49 11.08
C ALA A 108 2.70 12.82 10.12
N ALA A 109 2.51 11.97 9.11
CA ALA A 109 1.38 12.04 8.18
C ALA A 109 0.74 10.66 8.01
N LEU A 110 -0.58 10.62 7.91
CA LEU A 110 -1.33 9.43 7.52
C LEU A 110 -1.66 9.54 6.04
N CYS A 111 -1.20 8.56 5.25
CA CYS A 111 -1.40 8.49 3.81
C CYS A 111 -2.25 7.27 3.45
N ASP A 112 -3.11 7.40 2.46
CA ASP A 112 -3.87 6.28 1.89
C ASP A 112 -3.06 5.49 0.84
N LEU A 113 -3.70 4.47 0.27
CA LEU A 113 -3.14 3.59 -0.76
C LEU A 113 -2.61 4.35 -1.99
N PHE A 114 -3.19 5.50 -2.31
CA PHE A 114 -2.91 6.28 -3.51
C PHE A 114 -2.10 7.57 -3.22
N GLY A 115 -1.63 7.72 -1.98
CA GLY A 115 -0.71 8.78 -1.57
C GLY A 115 -1.37 10.08 -1.14
N ALA A 116 -2.69 10.11 -0.96
CA ALA A 116 -3.33 11.26 -0.34
C ALA A 116 -2.99 11.26 1.16
N CYS A 117 -2.30 12.31 1.62
CA CYS A 117 -1.80 12.40 2.99
C CYS A 117 -2.47 13.53 3.77
N ARG A 118 -2.68 13.28 5.06
CA ARG A 118 -3.02 14.32 6.05
C ARG A 118 -2.01 14.32 7.18
N TRP A 119 -1.60 15.50 7.62
CA TRP A 119 -0.73 15.64 8.80
C TRP A 119 -1.47 15.21 10.06
N VAL A 120 -0.77 14.50 10.93
CA VAL A 120 -1.28 14.06 12.23
C VAL A 120 -0.44 14.69 13.33
N GLN A 121 -1.07 14.93 14.49
CA GLN A 121 -0.39 15.50 15.65
C GLN A 121 0.14 14.38 16.55
N ALA A 122 -0.15 14.41 17.84
CA ALA A 122 0.30 13.40 18.79
C ALA A 122 -0.39 12.04 18.59
N SER A 123 -1.58 12.03 17.99
CA SER A 123 -2.30 10.81 17.65
C SER A 123 -3.19 10.98 16.42
N ALA A 124 -3.56 9.84 15.83
CA ALA A 124 -4.49 9.76 14.71
C ALA A 124 -5.51 8.67 14.97
N LEU A 125 -6.79 8.98 14.71
CA LEU A 125 -7.80 7.94 14.50
C LEU A 125 -7.62 7.41 13.08
N VAL A 126 -7.30 6.13 12.97
CA VAL A 126 -7.13 5.39 11.72
C VAL A 126 -8.30 4.45 11.57
N ALA A 127 -9.11 4.64 10.53
CA ALA A 127 -10.13 3.67 10.15
C ALA A 127 -9.46 2.56 9.36
N LEU A 128 -9.31 1.38 9.93
CA LEU A 128 -8.74 0.22 9.22
C LEU A 128 -9.70 -0.20 8.11
N ASP A 129 -9.15 -0.43 6.92
CA ASP A 129 -9.90 -0.85 5.73
C ASP A 129 -9.11 -1.96 5.03
N GLU A 130 -9.70 -2.56 3.99
CA GLU A 130 -9.03 -3.57 3.16
C GLU A 130 -7.86 -2.97 2.36
N ALA A 131 -7.94 -1.68 2.06
CA ALA A 131 -6.84 -0.94 1.47
C ALA A 131 -5.83 -0.52 2.56
N PRO A 132 -4.52 -0.79 2.37
CA PRO A 132 -3.53 -0.40 3.35
C PRO A 132 -3.35 1.12 3.42
N GLN A 133 -3.12 1.58 4.64
CA GLN A 133 -2.77 2.95 4.99
C GLN A 133 -1.37 3.01 5.61
N TYR A 134 -0.74 4.17 5.52
CA TYR A 134 0.64 4.39 5.92
C TYR A 134 0.72 5.55 6.90
N LEU A 135 1.04 5.27 8.16
CA LEU A 135 1.48 6.30 9.10
C LEU A 135 2.98 6.52 8.91
N VAL A 136 3.35 7.64 8.30
CA VAL A 136 4.73 8.02 7.99
C VAL A 136 5.23 8.98 9.05
N GLU A 137 6.32 8.62 9.72
CA GLU A 137 6.95 9.39 10.78
C GLU A 137 8.38 9.74 10.36
N PRO A 138 8.66 11.01 10.01
CA PRO A 138 10.00 11.40 9.58
C PRO A 138 11.01 11.28 10.73
N ARG A 139 12.29 11.17 10.36
CA ARG A 139 13.39 11.14 11.31
C ARG A 139 13.72 12.52 11.87
#